data_AF-A0A0D6MQN0-F1
#
_entry.id   AF-A0A0D6MQN0-F1
#
_cell.length_a   1.000
_cell.length_b   1.000
_cell.length_c   1.000
_cell.angle_alpha   90.00
_cell.angle_beta   90.00
_cell.angle_gamma   90.00
#
_symmetry.space_group_name_H-M   'P 1'
#
loop_
_entity.id
_entity.type
_entity.pdbx_description
1 polymer ?
#
loop_
_entity_poly.entity_id
_entity_poly.type
_entity_poly.pdbx_seq_one_letter_code
_entity_poly.pdbx_strand_id
1 'polypeptide(L)'
;MSEKDDAASDMTQLQETLREVQSLLEATQTELTEARNAQESLASEGERLRKQAMTFEARRTKEVQAHEAALARLRKQADSDVIHAELRAEATRLGAHNPDDILRLLDLSNLRRNEDGTVEGVGAALEQARAERSYLFSAAPVSGAVSGNTVGSAAPRPGHAPGFDARGAPAADYETRKWQFLKGNS
;
A
#
# COMPACT_ATOMS: atom_id res chain seq x y z
N MET A 1 59.49 -48.44 78.00
CA MET A 1 58.18 -48.88 77.48
C MET A 1 57.49 -47.84 76.60
N SER A 2 57.93 -46.57 76.55
CA SER A 2 57.22 -45.49 75.81
C SER A 2 57.24 -45.60 74.27
N GLU A 3 58.35 -46.02 73.67
CA GLU A 3 58.61 -45.83 72.23
C GLU A 3 57.78 -46.74 71.30
N LYS A 4 57.26 -47.87 71.79
CA LYS A 4 56.37 -48.76 71.02
C LYS A 4 54.92 -48.29 71.03
N ASP A 5 54.50 -47.60 72.08
CA ASP A 5 53.13 -47.06 72.20
C ASP A 5 52.98 -45.80 71.31
N ASP A 6 54.04 -44.99 71.19
CA ASP A 6 54.08 -43.81 70.31
C ASP A 6 53.96 -44.20 68.83
N ALA A 7 54.68 -45.24 68.38
CA ALA A 7 54.62 -45.71 66.99
C ALA A 7 53.24 -46.29 66.58
N ALA A 8 52.51 -46.89 67.53
CA ALA A 8 51.16 -47.39 67.29
C ALA A 8 50.14 -46.24 67.19
N SER A 9 50.31 -45.20 68.00
CA SER A 9 49.53 -43.96 67.92
C SER A 9 49.73 -43.27 66.56
N ASP A 10 50.98 -43.12 66.11
CA ASP A 10 51.30 -42.49 64.83
C ASP A 10 50.74 -43.24 63.63
N MET A 11 50.81 -44.58 63.64
CA MET A 11 50.20 -45.41 62.59
C MET A 11 48.68 -45.25 62.52
N THR A 12 48.02 -45.11 63.68
CA THR A 12 46.58 -44.90 63.75
C THR A 12 46.19 -43.52 63.20
N GLN A 13 46.96 -42.48 63.53
CA GLN A 13 46.78 -41.13 62.96
C GLN A 13 47.01 -41.10 61.44
N LEU A 14 48.00 -41.85 60.95
CA LEU A 14 48.25 -42.01 59.51
C LEU A 14 47.09 -42.71 58.79
N GLN A 15 46.47 -43.72 59.41
CA GLN A 15 45.29 -44.37 58.84
C GLN A 15 44.07 -43.45 58.81
N GLU A 16 43.88 -42.64 59.84
CA GLU A 16 42.78 -41.69 59.92
C GLU A 16 42.92 -40.56 58.89
N THR A 17 44.11 -39.99 58.76
CA THR A 17 44.41 -38.99 57.71
C THR A 17 44.28 -39.55 56.30
N LEU A 18 44.73 -40.79 56.05
CA LEU A 18 44.55 -41.44 54.76
C LEU A 18 43.06 -41.61 54.42
N ARG A 19 42.24 -42.01 55.40
CA ARG A 19 40.79 -42.15 55.23
C ARG A 19 40.12 -40.80 54.95
N GLU A 20 40.54 -39.75 55.63
CA GLU A 20 40.02 -38.40 55.42
C GLU A 20 40.39 -37.87 54.01
N VAL A 21 41.64 -38.08 53.58
CA VAL A 21 42.08 -37.74 52.22
C VAL A 21 41.31 -38.53 51.16
N GLN A 22 41.06 -39.82 51.38
CA GLN A 22 40.24 -40.64 50.47
C GLN A 22 38.81 -40.11 50.37
N SER A 23 38.19 -39.78 51.50
CA SER A 23 36.85 -39.19 51.55
C SER A 23 36.79 -37.85 50.80
N LEU A 24 37.79 -36.99 50.98
CA LEU A 24 37.88 -35.70 50.25
C LEU A 24 38.10 -35.90 48.75
N LEU A 25 38.88 -36.90 48.34
CA LEU A 25 39.09 -37.22 46.94
C LEU A 25 37.79 -37.70 46.26
N GLU A 26 37.01 -38.55 46.94
CA GLU A 26 35.71 -39.02 46.42
C GLU A 26 34.69 -37.87 46.32
N ALA A 27 34.64 -37.00 47.34
CA ALA A 27 33.79 -35.82 47.32
C ALA A 27 34.14 -34.88 46.16
N THR A 28 35.43 -34.55 45.99
CA THR A 28 35.89 -33.68 44.89
C THR A 28 35.70 -34.30 43.51
N GLN A 29 35.86 -35.63 43.36
CA GLN A 29 35.53 -36.32 42.11
C GLN A 29 34.04 -36.21 41.78
N THR A 30 33.17 -36.36 42.78
CA THR A 30 31.72 -36.22 42.61
C THR A 30 31.37 -34.80 42.17
N GLU A 31 31.88 -33.78 42.87
CA GLU A 31 31.68 -32.37 42.52
C GLU A 31 32.17 -32.04 41.10
N LEU A 32 33.34 -32.57 40.69
CA LEU A 32 33.86 -32.38 39.34
C LEU A 32 32.96 -32.99 38.27
N THR A 33 32.38 -34.17 38.52
CA THR A 33 31.44 -34.80 37.58
C THR A 33 30.13 -34.02 37.47
N GLU A 34 29.60 -33.52 38.59
CA GLU A 34 28.39 -32.69 38.61
C GLU A 34 28.62 -31.37 37.89
N ALA A 35 29.74 -30.70 38.16
CA ALA A 35 30.12 -29.47 37.48
C ALA A 35 30.28 -29.66 35.96
N ARG A 36 30.88 -30.79 35.55
CA ARG A 36 31.02 -31.13 34.12
C ARG A 36 29.67 -31.35 33.46
N ASN A 37 28.77 -32.10 34.10
CA ASN A 37 27.43 -32.36 33.58
C ASN A 37 26.60 -31.07 33.49
N ALA A 38 26.71 -30.19 34.49
CA ALA A 38 26.08 -28.88 34.48
C ALA A 38 26.60 -28.00 33.34
N GLN A 39 27.90 -27.97 33.10
CA GLN A 39 28.51 -27.23 32.00
C GLN A 39 28.05 -27.74 30.64
N GLU A 40 27.95 -29.06 30.46
CA GLU A 40 27.46 -29.68 29.23
C GLU A 40 25.98 -29.35 28.97
N SER A 41 25.15 -29.42 30.01
CA SER A 41 23.74 -29.04 29.93
C SER A 41 23.57 -27.57 29.49
N LEU A 42 24.28 -26.64 30.14
CA LEU A 42 24.27 -25.22 29.80
C LEU A 42 24.77 -24.97 28.38
N ALA A 43 25.82 -25.67 27.93
CA ALA A 43 26.31 -25.57 26.56
C ALA A 43 25.27 -26.04 25.55
N SER A 44 24.59 -27.16 25.82
CA SER A 44 23.55 -27.71 24.96
C SER A 44 22.33 -26.78 24.84
N GLU A 45 21.93 -26.16 25.96
CA GLU A 45 20.83 -25.20 25.97
C GLU A 45 21.20 -23.90 25.25
N GLY A 46 22.43 -23.41 25.46
CA GLY A 46 22.98 -22.27 24.72
C GLY A 46 23.01 -22.50 23.22
N GLU A 47 23.37 -23.71 22.77
CA GLU A 47 23.33 -24.06 21.35
C GLU A 47 21.90 -24.15 20.81
N ARG A 48 20.96 -24.71 21.59
CA ARG A 48 19.54 -24.75 21.22
C ARG A 48 18.96 -23.35 21.05
N LEU A 49 19.24 -22.45 21.98
CA LEU A 49 18.81 -21.04 21.92
C LEU A 49 19.42 -20.31 20.73
N ARG A 50 20.71 -20.52 20.44
CA ARG A 50 21.36 -19.96 19.24
C ARG A 50 20.72 -20.45 17.96
N LYS A 51 20.44 -21.76 17.84
CA LYS A 51 19.75 -22.32 16.68
C LYS A 51 18.35 -21.72 16.52
N GLN A 52 17.59 -21.60 17.61
CA GLN A 52 16.28 -20.96 17.57
C GLN A 52 16.39 -19.50 17.10
N ALA A 53 17.29 -18.71 17.68
CA ALA A 53 17.52 -17.32 17.29
C ALA A 53 17.86 -17.20 15.80
N MET A 54 18.80 -18.00 15.28
CA MET A 54 19.15 -18.01 13.86
C MET A 54 17.95 -18.37 12.97
N THR A 55 17.12 -19.33 13.36
CA THR A 55 15.93 -19.69 12.58
C THR A 55 14.87 -18.59 12.58
N PHE A 56 14.70 -17.88 13.70
CA PHE A 56 13.78 -16.74 13.78
C PHE A 56 14.27 -15.57 12.93
N GLU A 57 15.57 -15.24 12.98
CA GLU A 57 16.17 -14.21 12.14
C GLU A 57 16.06 -14.55 10.65
N ALA A 58 16.35 -15.80 10.28
CA ALA A 58 16.22 -16.27 8.90
C ALA A 58 14.76 -16.22 8.39
N ARG A 59 13.77 -16.52 9.26
CA ARG A 59 12.36 -16.36 8.91
C ARG A 59 11.96 -14.90 8.77
N ARG A 60 12.37 -14.05 9.71
CA ARG A 60 12.08 -12.61 9.69
C ARG A 60 12.64 -11.93 8.44
N THR A 61 13.89 -12.23 8.09
CA THR A 61 14.54 -11.67 6.90
C THR A 61 13.84 -12.08 5.62
N LYS A 62 13.46 -13.36 5.48
CA LYS A 62 12.66 -13.83 4.34
C LYS A 62 11.30 -13.15 4.24
N GLU A 63 10.61 -12.98 5.38
CA GLU A 63 9.30 -12.34 5.43
C GLU A 63 9.40 -10.85 5.02
N VAL A 64 10.40 -10.14 5.55
CA VAL A 64 10.65 -8.73 5.17
C VAL A 64 10.93 -8.61 3.68
N GLN A 65 11.80 -9.46 3.13
CA GLN A 65 12.09 -9.45 1.69
C GLN A 65 10.85 -9.76 0.83
N ALA A 66 10.02 -10.71 1.27
CA ALA A 66 8.78 -11.05 0.58
C ALA A 66 7.79 -9.88 0.60
N HIS A 67 7.63 -9.21 1.74
CA HIS A 67 6.78 -8.03 1.86
C HIS A 67 7.30 -6.85 1.04
N GLU A 68 8.59 -6.56 1.08
CA GLU A 68 9.20 -5.49 0.26
C GLU A 68 9.02 -5.76 -1.23
N ALA A 69 9.23 -7.00 -1.67
CA ALA A 69 8.98 -7.40 -3.06
C ALA A 69 7.50 -7.27 -3.44
N ALA A 70 6.58 -7.66 -2.55
CA ALA A 70 5.14 -7.50 -2.77
C ALA A 70 4.73 -6.03 -2.86
N LEU A 71 5.23 -5.18 -1.95
CA LEU A 71 4.98 -3.74 -1.96
C LEU A 71 5.56 -3.08 -3.21
N ALA A 72 6.75 -3.45 -3.64
CA ALA A 72 7.36 -2.93 -4.87
C ALA A 72 6.53 -3.32 -6.11
N ARG A 73 6.00 -4.55 -6.17
CA ARG A 73 5.10 -4.99 -7.25
C ARG A 73 3.79 -4.22 -7.24
N LEU A 74 3.16 -4.08 -6.08
CA LEU A 74 1.91 -3.33 -5.93
C LEU A 74 2.07 -1.85 -6.30
N ARG A 75 3.18 -1.22 -5.90
CA ARG A 75 3.49 0.17 -6.30
C ARG A 75 3.64 0.30 -7.82
N LYS A 76 4.43 -0.58 -8.44
CA LYS A 76 4.59 -0.58 -9.91
C LYS A 76 3.26 -0.78 -10.64
N GLN A 77 2.42 -1.68 -10.14
CA GLN A 77 1.10 -1.92 -10.74
C GLN A 77 0.20 -0.69 -10.58
N ALA A 78 0.12 -0.13 -9.37
CA ALA A 78 -0.66 1.08 -9.12
C ALA A 78 -0.20 2.27 -9.97
N ASP A 79 1.11 2.45 -10.15
CA ASP A 79 1.66 3.52 -10.99
C ASP A 79 1.30 3.29 -12.46
N SER A 80 1.40 2.05 -12.96
CA SER A 80 0.97 1.69 -14.31
C SER A 80 -0.52 1.96 -14.52
N ASP A 81 -1.37 1.58 -13.55
CA ASP A 81 -2.82 1.74 -13.64
C ASP A 81 -3.21 3.23 -13.68
N VAL A 82 -2.55 4.07 -12.88
CA VAL A 82 -2.76 5.53 -12.89
C VAL A 82 -2.31 6.13 -14.21
N ILE A 83 -1.12 5.75 -14.71
CA ILE A 83 -0.63 6.22 -16.02
C ILE A 83 -1.59 5.84 -17.14
N HIS A 84 -2.09 4.59 -17.13
CA HIS A 84 -3.07 4.13 -18.13
C HIS A 84 -4.39 4.87 -18.03
N ALA A 85 -4.89 5.14 -16.82
CA ALA A 85 -6.12 5.87 -16.61
C ALA A 85 -6.01 7.31 -17.14
N GLU A 86 -4.91 8.00 -16.83
CA GLU A 86 -4.66 9.37 -17.29
C GLU A 86 -4.51 9.41 -18.82
N LEU A 87 -3.73 8.49 -19.39
CA LEU A 87 -3.54 8.39 -20.83
C LEU A 87 -4.87 8.12 -21.56
N ARG A 88 -5.72 7.24 -21.00
CA ARG A 88 -7.05 6.97 -21.55
C ARG A 88 -7.95 8.20 -21.51
N ALA A 89 -7.95 8.92 -20.39
CA ALA A 89 -8.74 10.13 -20.22
C ALA A 89 -8.33 11.20 -21.24
N GLU A 90 -7.03 11.43 -21.37
CA GLU A 90 -6.48 12.44 -22.27
C GLU A 90 -6.64 12.04 -23.75
N ALA A 91 -6.44 10.77 -24.10
CA ALA A 91 -6.70 10.25 -25.44
C ALA A 91 -8.17 10.43 -25.83
N THR A 92 -9.09 10.14 -24.91
CA THR A 92 -10.54 10.36 -25.12
C THR A 92 -10.84 11.84 -25.34
N ARG A 93 -10.21 12.73 -24.56
CA ARG A 93 -10.34 14.19 -24.71
C ARG A 93 -9.86 14.68 -26.09
N LEU A 94 -8.80 14.06 -26.62
CA LEU A 94 -8.26 14.35 -27.96
C LEU A 94 -9.04 13.67 -29.10
N GLY A 95 -10.13 12.96 -28.79
CA GLY A 95 -10.99 12.34 -29.80
C GLY A 95 -10.44 11.02 -30.34
N ALA A 96 -9.64 10.28 -29.57
CA ALA A 96 -9.21 8.94 -29.94
C ALA A 96 -10.39 8.04 -30.33
N HIS A 97 -10.29 7.34 -31.47
CA HIS A 97 -11.30 6.36 -31.88
C HIS A 97 -11.36 5.16 -30.94
N ASN A 98 -10.19 4.68 -30.53
CA ASN A 98 -10.05 3.65 -29.51
C ASN A 98 -8.86 3.98 -28.58
N PRO A 99 -9.13 4.53 -27.38
CA PRO A 99 -8.09 4.84 -26.40
C PRO A 99 -7.21 3.62 -26.05
N ASP A 100 -7.78 2.42 -25.99
CA ASP A 100 -7.05 1.20 -25.61
C ASP A 100 -6.00 0.79 -26.65
N ASP A 101 -6.22 1.11 -27.93
CA ASP A 101 -5.23 0.86 -28.98
C ASP A 101 -4.07 1.86 -28.92
N ILE A 102 -4.31 3.08 -28.47
CA ILE A 102 -3.25 4.07 -28.23
C ILE A 102 -2.36 3.61 -27.08
N LEU A 103 -2.93 3.10 -25.99
CA LEU A 103 -2.18 2.54 -24.86
C LEU A 103 -1.23 1.41 -25.29
N ARG A 104 -1.62 0.60 -26.27
CA ARG A 104 -0.81 -0.52 -26.79
C ARG A 104 0.31 -0.08 -27.73
N LEU A 105 0.13 1.05 -28.40
CA LEU A 105 1.03 1.53 -29.46
C LEU A 105 1.98 2.62 -28.99
N LEU A 106 1.67 3.29 -27.86
CA LEU A 106 2.48 4.36 -27.31
C LEU A 106 3.62 3.81 -26.44
N ASP A 107 4.80 4.43 -26.55
CA ASP A 107 5.90 4.14 -25.64
C ASP A 107 5.67 4.82 -24.28
N LEU A 108 5.38 4.00 -23.27
CA LEU A 108 5.11 4.46 -21.91
C LEU A 108 6.40 4.67 -21.10
N SER A 109 7.58 4.36 -21.65
CA SER A 109 8.86 4.37 -20.93
C SER A 109 9.26 5.76 -20.40
N ASN A 110 8.75 6.81 -21.05
CA ASN A 110 9.02 8.20 -20.67
C ASN A 110 7.95 8.80 -19.74
N LEU A 111 6.85 8.07 -19.50
CA LEU A 111 5.76 8.54 -18.64
C LEU A 111 6.08 8.21 -17.18
N ARG A 112 5.92 9.20 -16.30
CA ARG A 112 6.16 9.05 -14.88
C ARG A 112 5.05 9.68 -14.07
N ARG A 113 4.68 9.00 -12.99
CA ARG A 113 3.77 9.52 -11.99
C ARG A 113 4.58 10.29 -10.94
N ASN A 114 4.15 11.51 -10.66
CA ASN A 114 4.69 12.37 -9.61
C ASN A 114 4.07 12.06 -8.24
N GLU A 115 4.69 12.60 -7.19
CA GLU A 115 4.24 12.42 -5.80
C GLU A 115 2.84 13.02 -5.54
N ASP A 116 2.46 14.04 -6.30
CA ASP A 116 1.13 14.67 -6.26
C ASP A 116 0.04 13.85 -6.99
N GLY A 117 0.43 12.74 -7.63
CA GLY A 117 -0.46 11.88 -8.40
C GLY A 117 -0.67 12.31 -9.84
N THR A 118 -0.03 13.39 -10.31
CA THR A 118 -0.05 13.80 -11.72
C THR A 118 0.88 12.93 -12.56
N VAL A 119 0.59 12.79 -13.86
CA VAL A 119 1.44 12.04 -14.79
C VAL A 119 2.07 13.00 -15.78
N GLU A 120 3.40 13.05 -15.81
CA GLU A 120 4.14 13.90 -16.74
C GLU A 120 4.30 13.24 -18.11
N GLY A 121 4.34 14.06 -19.15
CA GLY A 121 4.65 13.62 -20.52
C GLY A 121 3.47 13.07 -21.32
N VAL A 122 2.29 12.88 -20.72
CA VAL A 122 1.09 12.32 -21.38
C VAL A 122 0.68 13.17 -22.60
N GLY A 123 0.56 14.49 -22.42
CA GLY A 123 0.16 15.39 -23.50
C GLY A 123 1.16 15.41 -24.66
N ALA A 124 2.45 15.47 -24.36
CA ALA A 124 3.50 15.46 -25.40
C ALA A 124 3.52 14.13 -26.17
N ALA A 125 3.38 13.01 -25.46
CA ALA A 125 3.34 11.69 -26.06
C ALA A 125 2.10 11.50 -26.96
N LEU A 126 0.94 12.01 -26.55
CA LEU A 126 -0.28 11.95 -27.36
C LEU A 126 -0.24 12.87 -28.59
N GLU A 127 0.34 14.07 -28.48
CA GLU A 127 0.52 14.95 -29.64
C GLU A 127 1.51 14.34 -30.66
N GLN A 128 2.59 13.73 -30.20
CA GLN A 128 3.48 12.96 -31.08
C GLN A 128 2.74 11.78 -31.72
N ALA A 129 1.97 11.02 -30.95
CA ALA A 129 1.18 9.91 -31.47
C ALA A 129 0.16 10.38 -32.52
N ARG A 130 -0.42 11.55 -32.33
CA ARG A 130 -1.35 12.17 -33.29
C ARG A 130 -0.65 12.60 -34.58
N ALA A 131 0.59 13.09 -34.50
CA ALA A 131 1.39 13.44 -35.67
C ALA A 131 1.80 12.20 -36.49
N GLU A 132 2.23 11.13 -35.82
CA GLU A 132 2.69 9.90 -36.48
C GLU A 132 1.53 9.00 -36.95
N ARG A 133 0.44 8.96 -36.17
CA ARG A 133 -0.68 8.02 -36.32
C ARG A 133 -2.01 8.75 -36.25
N SER A 134 -2.17 9.75 -37.10
CA SER A 134 -3.39 10.58 -37.16
C SER A 134 -4.68 9.77 -37.31
N TYR A 135 -4.62 8.60 -37.96
CA TYR A 135 -5.74 7.68 -38.12
C TYR A 135 -6.31 7.11 -36.81
N LEU A 136 -5.59 7.24 -35.68
CA LEU A 136 -6.07 6.83 -34.36
C LEU A 136 -6.97 7.89 -33.70
N PHE A 137 -6.96 9.11 -34.23
CA PHE A 137 -7.66 10.27 -33.67
C PHE A 137 -8.71 10.79 -34.63
N SER A 138 -9.85 11.18 -34.08
CA SER A 138 -10.88 11.89 -34.81
C SER A 138 -10.33 13.25 -35.25
N ALA A 139 -10.80 13.75 -36.41
CA ALA A 139 -10.60 15.15 -36.76
C ALA A 139 -11.14 16.02 -35.61
N ALA A 140 -10.39 17.05 -35.23
CA ALA A 140 -10.79 17.95 -34.15
C ALA A 140 -12.21 18.47 -34.42
N PRO A 141 -13.11 18.48 -33.42
CA PRO A 141 -14.47 18.95 -33.63
C PRO A 141 -14.42 20.40 -34.12
N VAL A 142 -14.75 20.59 -35.39
CA VAL A 142 -14.93 21.92 -35.97
C VAL A 142 -16.20 22.49 -35.35
N SER A 143 -16.07 23.59 -34.63
CA SER A 143 -17.23 24.33 -34.11
C SER A 143 -18.27 24.52 -35.21
N GLY A 144 -19.55 24.30 -34.90
CA GLY A 144 -20.64 24.53 -35.85
C GLY A 144 -20.63 25.94 -36.45
N ALA A 145 -20.07 26.92 -35.73
CA ALA A 145 -19.89 28.28 -36.21
C ALA A 145 -18.85 28.40 -37.35
N VAL A 146 -17.88 27.49 -37.41
CA VAL A 146 -16.86 27.41 -38.46
C VAL A 146 -17.30 26.49 -39.61
N SER A 147 -18.06 25.44 -39.30
CA SER A 147 -18.60 24.48 -40.28
C SER A 147 -19.84 24.99 -41.03
N GLY A 148 -20.42 26.13 -40.61
CA GLY A 148 -21.62 26.70 -41.24
C GLY A 148 -22.93 25.96 -40.93
N ASN A 149 -22.89 24.90 -40.12
CA ASN A 149 -24.03 24.04 -39.81
C ASN A 149 -24.79 24.41 -38.52
N THR A 150 -24.65 25.63 -38.01
CA THR A 150 -25.53 26.12 -36.93
C THR A 150 -26.95 26.34 -37.47
N VAL A 151 -27.77 25.30 -37.47
CA VAL A 151 -29.22 25.48 -37.30
C VAL A 151 -29.44 25.87 -35.84
N GLY A 152 -29.26 27.16 -35.56
CA GLY A 152 -29.81 27.75 -34.35
C GLY A 152 -31.32 27.67 -34.46
N SER A 153 -31.95 26.70 -33.80
CA SER A 153 -33.37 26.81 -33.51
C SER A 153 -33.55 28.13 -32.77
N ALA A 154 -34.24 29.08 -33.42
CA ALA A 154 -34.56 30.35 -32.82
C ALA A 154 -35.14 30.09 -31.42
N ALA A 155 -34.65 30.81 -30.40
CA ALA A 155 -35.21 30.74 -29.07
C ALA A 155 -36.75 30.84 -29.16
N PRO A 156 -37.52 29.94 -28.51
CA PRO A 156 -38.96 30.00 -28.57
C PRO A 156 -39.40 31.39 -28.12
N ARG A 157 -40.11 32.11 -29.00
CA ARG A 157 -40.61 33.44 -28.68
C ARG A 157 -41.46 33.32 -27.42
N PRO A 158 -41.26 34.15 -26.38
CA PRO A 158 -42.13 34.12 -25.21
C PRO A 158 -43.58 34.28 -25.69
N GLY A 159 -44.40 33.27 -25.36
CA GLY A 159 -45.79 33.23 -25.78
C GLY A 159 -46.51 34.48 -25.28
N HIS A 160 -47.16 35.20 -26.19
CA HIS A 160 -48.00 36.33 -25.82
C HIS A 160 -49.16 35.79 -24.97
N ALA A 161 -49.22 36.18 -23.70
CA ALA A 161 -50.37 35.85 -22.87
C ALA A 161 -51.62 36.49 -23.49
N PRO A 162 -52.71 35.74 -23.73
CA PRO A 162 -53.93 36.35 -24.25
C PRO A 162 -54.43 37.42 -23.28
N GLY A 163 -54.82 38.57 -23.81
CA GLY A 163 -55.40 39.66 -23.03
C GLY A 163 -56.64 39.16 -22.27
N PHE A 164 -56.64 39.34 -20.95
CA PHE A 164 -57.76 38.94 -20.10
C PHE A 164 -58.84 40.02 -20.12
N ASP A 165 -60.02 39.68 -20.63
CA ASP A 165 -61.19 40.57 -20.56
C ASP A 165 -61.86 40.46 -19.19
N ALA A 166 -61.64 41.47 -18.35
CA ALA A 166 -62.20 41.54 -17.00
C ALA A 166 -63.72 41.69 -16.95
N ARG A 167 -64.38 42.05 -18.07
CA ARG A 167 -65.83 42.32 -18.10
C ARG A 167 -66.67 41.07 -18.35
N GLY A 168 -66.06 39.98 -18.82
CA GLY A 168 -66.72 38.70 -19.10
C GLY A 168 -66.34 37.56 -18.16
N ALA A 169 -65.44 37.79 -17.20
CA ALA A 169 -64.93 36.74 -16.33
C ALA A 169 -65.87 36.47 -15.14
N PRO A 170 -66.09 35.20 -14.74
CA PRO A 170 -66.78 34.85 -13.50
C PRO A 170 -66.02 35.44 -12.29
N ALA A 171 -66.74 35.94 -11.28
CA ALA A 171 -66.13 36.62 -10.12
C ALA A 171 -65.07 35.77 -9.39
N ALA A 172 -65.20 34.43 -9.42
CA ALA A 172 -64.25 33.50 -8.83
C ALA A 172 -62.87 33.50 -9.54
N ASP A 173 -62.86 33.69 -10.86
CA ASP A 173 -61.62 33.71 -11.64
C ASP A 173 -60.88 35.05 -11.49
N TYR A 174 -61.63 36.14 -11.27
CA TYR A 174 -61.08 37.47 -11.01
C TYR A 174 -60.33 37.51 -9.67
N GLU A 175 -60.95 37.02 -8.59
CA GLU A 175 -60.34 37.01 -7.26
C GLU A 175 -59.11 36.09 -7.21
N THR A 176 -59.16 34.94 -7.86
CA THR A 176 -58.02 34.01 -7.91
C THR A 176 -56.80 34.64 -8.59
N ARG A 177 -56.99 35.38 -9.68
CA ARG A 177 -55.91 36.11 -10.37
C ARG A 177 -55.40 37.33 -9.59
N LYS A 178 -56.29 38.04 -8.89
CA LYS A 178 -55.91 39.14 -8.00
C LYS A 178 -54.98 38.65 -6.89
N TRP A 179 -55.27 37.51 -6.27
CA TRP A 179 -54.40 36.90 -5.26
C TRP A 179 -53.05 36.44 -5.81
N GLN A 180 -53.01 35.90 -7.03
CA GLN A 180 -51.76 35.52 -7.69
C GLN A 180 -50.87 36.74 -8.01
N PHE A 181 -51.46 37.86 -8.42
CA PHE A 181 -50.72 39.10 -8.68
C PHE A 181 -50.12 39.70 -7.40
N LEU A 182 -50.86 39.69 -6.29
CA LEU A 182 -50.38 40.15 -4.98
C LEU A 182 -49.24 39.30 -4.41
N LYS A 183 -49.24 37.98 -4.64
CA LYS A 183 -48.17 37.07 -4.19
C LYS A 183 -46.89 37.17 -5.02
N GLY A 184 -46.95 37.65 -6.26
CA GLY A 184 -45.80 37.76 -7.15
C GLY A 184 -45.01 39.06 -7.00
N ASN A 185 -45.41 39.98 -6.11
CA ASN A 185 -44.84 41.32 -5.99
C ASN A 185 -44.36 41.65 -4.56
N SER A 186 -43.93 40.63 -3.80
CA SER A 186 -43.24 40.73 -2.51
C SER A 186 -41.76 40.33 -2.65
#